data_AF-R7FH84-F1
#
_entry.id   AF-R7FH84-F1
#
_cell.length_a   1.000
_cell.length_b   1.000
_cell.length_c   1.000
_cell.angle_alpha   90.00
_cell.angle_beta   90.00
_cell.angle_gamma   90.00
#
_symmetry.space_group_name_H-M   'P 1'
#
loop_
_entity.id
_entity.type
_entity.pdbx_description
1 polymer ?
#
loop_
_entity_poly.entity_id
_entity_poly.type
_entity_poly.pdbx_seq_one_letter_code
_entity_poly.pdbx_strand_id
1 'polypeptide(L)'
;MIEIAKDEILLMLDGNVFFFNEEGKYTSLTAKEAKKKNFKNLFFDRNTWSFSYEWPNIFFNENGKIVEPDTKKKKSVFRAILCLKEGDNIEMLYQYFLNYYEIMRKKVYPIQDFSNFVVKRRKNKYVYFNDKGKIEILNQNCIIKSNAINLIVTIDGKLDYSDGYIYNLTHMGFTNLLFLKMAYSKLEEGDTIEDLKRYYANPEFSSKEPLREIDYFVTKVGKPIFIRKPENIDNNSFDYIYIDLNLAIDWKCDKLEYYKENRKDIDEMAVKKIENSQSFKKYGIPINFLKISRKTFINQRRVLQYVFELKVS
;
A
#
# COMPACT_ATOMS: atom_id res chain seq x y z
N MET A 1 -34.00 -8.31 3.86
CA MET A 1 -33.42 -7.47 4.95
C MET A 1 -32.03 -7.98 5.27
N ILE A 2 -31.07 -7.11 5.60
CA ILE A 2 -29.75 -7.54 6.10
C ILE A 2 -29.88 -7.86 7.58
N GLU A 3 -29.42 -9.04 7.98
CA GLU A 3 -29.32 -9.45 9.37
C GLU A 3 -27.85 -9.68 9.72
N ILE A 4 -27.45 -9.18 10.88
CA ILE A 4 -26.09 -9.28 11.40
C ILE A 4 -26.18 -10.03 12.72
N ALA A 5 -25.32 -11.03 12.92
CA ALA A 5 -25.31 -11.77 14.16
C ALA A 5 -25.07 -10.85 15.37
N LYS A 6 -25.80 -11.12 16.46
CA LYS A 6 -25.68 -10.35 17.71
C LYS A 6 -24.27 -10.47 18.27
N ASP A 7 -23.81 -9.36 18.85
CA ASP A 7 -22.51 -9.23 19.53
C ASP A 7 -21.32 -9.43 18.58
N GLU A 8 -21.46 -9.00 17.32
CA GLU A 8 -20.36 -8.99 16.36
C GLU A 8 -19.97 -7.56 15.95
N ILE A 9 -18.68 -7.36 15.75
CA ILE A 9 -18.14 -6.14 15.16
C ILE A 9 -18.22 -6.21 13.64
N LEU A 10 -18.49 -5.08 13.02
CA LEU A 10 -18.59 -4.94 11.56
C LEU A 10 -17.26 -4.62 10.91
N LEU A 11 -16.46 -3.83 11.61
CA LEU A 11 -15.26 -3.22 11.08
C LEU A 11 -14.31 -2.88 12.22
N MET A 12 -13.01 -3.04 11.97
CA MET A 12 -11.96 -2.51 12.82
C MET A 12 -11.09 -1.55 12.00
N LEU A 13 -10.96 -0.31 12.46
CA LEU A 13 -10.15 0.73 11.83
C LEU A 13 -9.42 1.54 12.90
N ASP A 14 -8.10 1.70 12.70
CA ASP A 14 -7.24 2.54 13.56
C ASP A 14 -7.37 2.26 15.07
N GLY A 15 -7.55 0.98 15.43
CA GLY A 15 -7.69 0.55 16.82
C GLY A 15 -9.10 0.73 17.42
N ASN A 16 -10.05 1.23 16.64
CA ASN A 16 -11.46 1.29 17.01
C ASN A 16 -12.23 0.15 16.34
N VAL A 17 -13.24 -0.35 17.04
CA VAL A 17 -14.22 -1.30 16.49
C VAL A 17 -15.54 -0.60 16.27
N PHE A 18 -16.23 -0.97 15.21
CA PHE A 18 -17.52 -0.40 14.83
C PHE A 18 -18.58 -1.49 14.77
N PHE A 19 -19.77 -1.21 15.30
CA PHE A 19 -20.87 -2.16 15.46
C PHE A 19 -22.19 -1.40 15.66
N PHE A 20 -23.32 -2.10 15.61
CA PHE A 20 -24.62 -1.55 16.03
C PHE A 20 -24.85 -1.80 17.53
N ASN A 21 -25.16 -0.76 18.30
CA ASN A 21 -25.50 -0.89 19.72
C ASN A 21 -26.91 -1.48 19.93
N GLU A 22 -27.33 -1.61 21.18
CA GLU A 22 -28.65 -2.14 21.57
C GLU A 22 -29.83 -1.30 21.04
N GLU A 23 -29.60 0.00 20.80
CA GLU A 23 -30.57 0.92 20.19
C GLU A 23 -30.60 0.83 18.65
N GLY A 24 -29.80 -0.08 18.06
CA GLY A 24 -29.68 -0.24 16.61
C GLY A 24 -28.88 0.87 15.92
N LYS A 25 -28.05 1.62 16.66
CA LYS A 25 -27.22 2.72 16.16
C LYS A 25 -25.78 2.28 15.94
N TYR A 26 -25.26 2.60 14.76
CA TYR A 26 -23.86 2.39 14.40
C TYR A 26 -22.99 3.31 15.26
N THR A 27 -22.04 2.72 15.97
CA THR A 27 -21.18 3.43 16.91
C THR A 27 -19.81 2.77 16.95
N SER A 28 -18.84 3.45 17.54
CA SER A 28 -17.51 2.90 17.78
C SER A 28 -17.12 2.84 19.25
N LEU A 29 -16.10 2.03 19.55
CA LEU A 29 -15.37 1.97 20.82
C LEU A 29 -13.90 1.69 20.51
N THR A 30 -13.00 1.94 21.45
CA THR A 30 -11.64 1.39 21.32
C THR A 30 -11.66 -0.13 21.42
N ALA A 31 -10.74 -0.82 20.74
CA ALA A 31 -10.64 -2.29 20.81
C ALA A 31 -10.42 -2.80 22.25
N LYS A 32 -9.78 -1.98 23.10
CA LYS A 32 -9.59 -2.29 24.54
C LYS A 32 -10.90 -2.28 25.31
N GLU A 33 -11.78 -1.32 25.03
CA GLU A 33 -13.12 -1.26 25.64
C GLU A 33 -14.02 -2.35 25.09
N ALA A 34 -13.95 -2.60 23.79
CA ALA A 34 -14.71 -3.64 23.11
C ALA A 34 -14.42 -5.04 23.65
N LYS A 35 -13.18 -5.32 24.04
CA LYS A 35 -12.80 -6.58 24.70
C LYS A 35 -13.64 -6.87 25.95
N LYS A 36 -14.08 -5.84 26.68
CA LYS A 36 -14.93 -5.99 27.88
C LYS A 36 -16.39 -6.31 27.54
N LYS A 37 -16.80 -6.10 26.29
CA LYS A 37 -18.16 -6.36 25.80
C LYS A 37 -18.33 -7.76 25.18
N ASN A 38 -17.28 -8.60 25.19
CA ASN A 38 -17.33 -9.99 24.72
C ASN A 38 -17.86 -10.17 23.28
N PHE A 39 -17.46 -9.29 22.35
CA PHE A 39 -17.77 -9.49 20.94
C PHE A 39 -17.24 -10.84 20.44
N LYS A 40 -18.08 -11.61 19.74
CA LYS A 40 -17.80 -13.00 19.35
C LYS A 40 -16.67 -13.13 18.35
N ASN A 41 -16.52 -12.13 17.49
CA ASN A 41 -15.55 -12.12 16.40
C ASN A 41 -14.34 -11.22 16.69
N LEU A 42 -14.13 -10.74 17.92
CA LEU A 42 -12.98 -9.92 18.32
C LEU A 42 -11.95 -10.74 19.10
N PHE A 43 -10.69 -10.68 18.69
CA PHE A 43 -9.61 -11.46 19.28
C PHE A 43 -8.41 -10.57 19.64
N PHE A 44 -7.67 -11.00 20.66
CA PHE A 44 -6.41 -10.37 21.05
C PHE A 44 -5.27 -11.39 20.87
N ASP A 45 -4.37 -11.11 19.95
CA ASP A 45 -3.19 -11.93 19.71
C ASP A 45 -2.07 -11.51 20.67
N ARG A 46 -1.66 -12.44 21.54
CA ARG A 46 -0.60 -12.24 22.53
C ARG A 46 0.80 -12.23 21.91
N ASN A 47 0.98 -12.82 20.74
CA ASN A 47 2.29 -12.86 20.07
C ASN A 47 2.61 -11.51 19.45
N THR A 48 1.61 -10.89 18.81
CA THR A 48 1.76 -9.58 18.15
C THR A 48 1.32 -8.41 19.04
N TRP A 49 0.77 -8.68 20.23
CA TRP A 49 0.19 -7.68 21.13
C TRP A 49 -0.84 -6.77 20.43
N SER A 50 -1.62 -7.35 19.52
CA SER A 50 -2.55 -6.62 18.66
C SER A 50 -3.96 -7.22 18.71
N PHE A 51 -4.95 -6.38 18.40
CA PHE A 51 -6.32 -6.81 18.20
C PHE A 51 -6.55 -7.17 16.74
N SER A 52 -7.32 -8.24 16.51
CA SER A 52 -7.79 -8.67 15.20
C SER A 52 -9.25 -9.09 15.31
N TYR A 53 -9.91 -9.26 14.17
CA TYR A 53 -11.29 -9.73 14.15
C TYR A 53 -11.55 -10.63 12.95
N GLU A 54 -12.59 -11.44 13.05
CA GLU A 54 -13.12 -12.23 11.93
C GLU A 54 -14.29 -11.51 11.28
N TRP A 55 -14.45 -11.68 9.97
CA TRP A 55 -15.57 -11.06 9.26
C TRP A 55 -16.92 -11.39 9.92
N PRO A 56 -17.81 -10.41 10.08
CA PRO A 56 -19.12 -10.66 10.67
C PRO A 56 -19.92 -11.65 9.81
N ASN A 57 -20.75 -12.42 10.49
CA ASN A 57 -21.76 -13.26 9.91
C ASN A 57 -22.94 -12.39 9.46
N ILE A 58 -23.01 -12.20 8.14
CA ILE A 58 -24.03 -11.37 7.48
C ILE A 58 -24.97 -12.28 6.70
N PHE A 59 -26.25 -12.18 7.01
CA PHE A 59 -27.31 -12.96 6.41
C PHE A 59 -28.30 -12.07 5.68
N PHE A 60 -28.99 -12.66 4.70
CA PHE A 60 -30.07 -12.00 3.97
C PHE A 60 -31.38 -12.73 4.23
N ASN A 61 -32.39 -11.97 4.65
CA ASN A 61 -33.76 -12.45 4.72
C ASN A 61 -34.47 -12.15 3.40
N GLU A 62 -34.76 -13.20 2.63
CA GLU A 62 -35.45 -13.17 1.34
C GLU A 62 -36.76 -13.97 1.45
N ASN A 63 -37.90 -13.28 1.43
CA ASN A 63 -39.23 -13.89 1.57
C ASN A 63 -39.38 -14.79 2.80
N GLY A 64 -38.80 -14.38 3.94
CA GLY A 64 -38.87 -15.13 5.19
C GLY A 64 -37.86 -16.27 5.32
N LYS A 65 -36.91 -16.42 4.37
CA LYS A 65 -35.83 -17.41 4.43
C LYS A 65 -34.48 -16.72 4.61
N ILE A 66 -33.65 -17.29 5.49
CA ILE A 66 -32.25 -16.89 5.67
C ILE A 66 -31.44 -17.49 4.52
N VAL A 67 -30.71 -16.63 3.81
CA VAL A 67 -29.89 -17.00 2.64
C VAL A 67 -28.48 -16.44 2.85
N GLU A 68 -27.47 -17.26 2.56
CA GLU A 68 -26.08 -16.81 2.55
C GLU A 68 -25.80 -15.85 1.37
N PRO A 69 -25.01 -14.79 1.59
CA PRO A 69 -24.71 -13.83 0.52
C PRO A 69 -23.80 -14.45 -0.54
N ASP A 70 -24.21 -14.32 -1.80
CA ASP A 70 -23.30 -14.54 -2.93
C ASP A 70 -22.13 -13.54 -2.91
N THR A 71 -21.13 -13.78 -3.76
CA THR A 71 -19.93 -12.94 -3.86
C THR A 71 -20.23 -11.46 -4.15
N LYS A 72 -21.26 -11.14 -4.96
CA LYS A 72 -21.64 -9.76 -5.26
C LYS A 72 -22.28 -9.11 -4.04
N LYS A 73 -23.19 -9.81 -3.36
CA LYS A 73 -23.82 -9.33 -2.12
C LYS A 73 -22.77 -9.06 -1.05
N LYS A 74 -21.87 -10.02 -0.81
CA LYS A 74 -20.79 -9.90 0.18
C LYS A 74 -19.91 -8.67 -0.07
N LYS A 75 -19.44 -8.47 -1.30
CA LYS A 75 -18.64 -7.29 -1.67
C LYS A 75 -19.41 -5.97 -1.50
N SER A 76 -20.69 -5.97 -1.84
CA SER A 76 -21.55 -4.78 -1.75
C SER A 76 -21.81 -4.39 -0.29
N VAL A 77 -22.04 -5.37 0.60
CA VAL A 77 -22.24 -5.08 2.02
C VAL A 77 -20.97 -4.53 2.67
N PHE A 78 -19.80 -5.12 2.43
CA PHE A 78 -18.57 -4.59 3.04
C PHE A 78 -18.25 -3.18 2.56
N ARG A 79 -18.53 -2.87 1.30
CA ARG A 79 -18.41 -1.49 0.80
C ARG A 79 -19.41 -0.56 1.48
N ALA A 80 -20.64 -1.03 1.70
CA ALA A 80 -21.68 -0.27 2.39
C ALA A 80 -21.33 0.03 3.85
N ILE A 81 -20.73 -0.92 4.57
CA ILE A 81 -20.27 -0.75 5.96
C ILE A 81 -19.30 0.43 6.07
N LEU A 82 -18.37 0.56 5.13
CA LEU A 82 -17.40 1.66 5.12
C LEU A 82 -18.01 3.04 4.80
N CYS A 83 -19.28 3.11 4.37
CA CYS A 83 -20.01 4.35 4.14
C CYS A 83 -20.82 4.81 5.36
N LEU A 84 -20.99 3.95 6.36
CA LEU A 84 -21.73 4.29 7.58
C LEU A 84 -21.00 5.38 8.38
N LYS A 85 -21.81 6.20 9.05
CA LYS A 85 -21.39 7.21 10.02
C LYS A 85 -21.98 6.88 11.38
N GLU A 86 -21.35 7.35 12.44
CA GLU A 86 -21.92 7.19 13.78
C GLU A 86 -23.33 7.79 13.85
N GLY A 87 -24.26 7.03 14.45
CA GLY A 87 -25.68 7.36 14.52
C GLY A 87 -26.53 6.78 13.38
N ASP A 88 -25.93 6.24 12.31
CA ASP A 88 -26.65 5.51 11.26
C ASP A 88 -27.28 4.23 11.81
N ASN A 89 -28.30 3.70 11.15
CA ASN A 89 -28.99 2.46 11.54
C ASN A 89 -28.88 1.39 10.46
N ILE A 90 -29.48 0.22 10.72
CA ILE A 90 -29.45 -0.92 9.80
C ILE A 90 -30.15 -0.60 8.46
N GLU A 91 -31.17 0.27 8.48
CA GLU A 91 -31.84 0.73 7.26
C GLU A 91 -30.89 1.52 6.36
N MET A 92 -30.05 2.41 6.93
CA MET A 92 -29.03 3.13 6.17
C MET A 92 -27.99 2.18 5.56
N LEU A 93 -27.54 1.16 6.31
CA LEU A 93 -26.68 0.12 5.75
C LEU A 93 -27.35 -0.58 4.57
N TYR A 94 -28.64 -0.91 4.69
CA TYR A 94 -29.40 -1.56 3.62
C TYR A 94 -29.52 -0.67 2.38
N GLN A 95 -29.74 0.64 2.52
CA GLN A 95 -29.77 1.57 1.40
C GLN A 95 -28.43 1.65 0.67
N TYR A 96 -27.31 1.77 1.41
CA TYR A 96 -25.98 1.75 0.82
C TYR A 96 -25.69 0.43 0.11
N PHE A 97 -26.05 -0.70 0.73
CA PHE A 97 -25.94 -2.02 0.13
C PHE A 97 -26.70 -2.09 -1.19
N LEU A 98 -27.98 -1.69 -1.22
CA LEU A 98 -28.80 -1.76 -2.42
C LEU A 98 -28.19 -0.97 -3.57
N ASN A 99 -27.68 0.24 -3.30
CA ASN A 99 -27.00 1.04 -4.31
C ASN A 99 -25.82 0.28 -4.96
N TYR A 100 -24.92 -0.28 -4.15
CA TYR A 100 -23.75 -1.00 -4.65
C TYR A 100 -24.09 -2.34 -5.28
N TYR A 101 -25.09 -3.04 -4.74
CA TYR A 101 -25.55 -4.30 -5.28
C TYR A 101 -26.16 -4.10 -6.67
N GLU A 102 -26.96 -3.04 -6.88
CA GLU A 102 -27.50 -2.69 -8.20
C GLU A 102 -26.42 -2.37 -9.23
N ILE A 103 -25.36 -1.64 -8.83
CA ILE A 103 -24.19 -1.38 -9.69
C ILE A 103 -23.55 -2.71 -10.13
N MET A 104 -23.33 -3.63 -9.18
CA MET A 104 -22.71 -4.94 -9.45
C MET A 104 -23.63 -5.91 -10.20
N ARG A 105 -24.95 -5.80 -10.02
CA ARG A 105 -25.96 -6.63 -10.68
C ARG A 105 -26.06 -6.32 -12.16
N LYS A 106 -25.97 -5.04 -12.55
CA LYS A 106 -25.99 -4.58 -13.94
C LYS A 106 -24.77 -5.05 -14.76
N LYS A 107 -23.71 -5.51 -14.11
CA LYS A 107 -22.50 -5.99 -14.79
C LYS A 107 -22.63 -7.47 -15.18
N VAL A 108 -22.46 -7.71 -16.48
CA VAL A 108 -22.31 -9.05 -17.06
C VAL A 108 -20.95 -9.61 -16.64
N TYR A 109 -20.92 -10.90 -16.26
CA TYR A 109 -19.68 -11.61 -15.93
C TYR A 109 -19.43 -12.71 -16.96
N PRO A 110 -18.19 -12.85 -17.48
CA PRO A 110 -17.01 -12.02 -17.20
C PRO A 110 -17.21 -10.56 -17.64
N ILE A 111 -16.51 -9.64 -16.98
CA ILE A 111 -16.66 -8.19 -17.22
C ILE A 111 -16.25 -7.87 -18.66
N GLN A 112 -17.18 -7.22 -19.39
CA GLN A 112 -17.06 -7.01 -20.84
C GLN A 112 -16.46 -5.64 -21.20
N ASP A 113 -16.46 -4.68 -20.28
CA ASP A 113 -16.00 -3.31 -20.51
C ASP A 113 -15.24 -2.75 -19.31
N PHE A 114 -14.59 -1.60 -19.51
CA PHE A 114 -13.93 -0.86 -18.44
C PHE A 114 -14.85 0.13 -17.73
N SER A 115 -16.14 0.24 -18.08
CA SER A 115 -17.00 1.30 -17.53
C SER A 115 -17.13 1.15 -16.01
N ASN A 116 -16.76 2.19 -15.27
CA ASN A 116 -16.62 2.19 -13.81
C ASN A 116 -15.55 1.23 -13.25
N PHE A 117 -14.62 0.70 -14.05
CA PHE A 117 -13.73 -0.37 -13.61
C PHE A 117 -12.39 0.16 -13.05
N VAL A 118 -12.06 -0.22 -11.81
CA VAL A 118 -10.75 0.07 -11.21
C VAL A 118 -9.69 -0.84 -11.82
N VAL A 119 -8.67 -0.24 -12.42
CA VAL A 119 -7.58 -0.95 -13.11
C VAL A 119 -6.28 -0.96 -12.33
N LYS A 120 -6.09 0.01 -11.42
CA LYS A 120 -4.84 0.16 -10.68
C LYS A 120 -5.02 0.96 -9.40
N ARG A 121 -4.19 0.66 -8.40
CA ARG A 121 -3.93 1.53 -7.25
C ARG A 121 -2.54 2.19 -7.34
N ARG A 122 -2.46 3.49 -7.08
CA ARG A 122 -1.22 4.29 -6.99
C ARG A 122 -1.12 4.89 -5.58
N LYS A 123 -0.35 4.26 -4.70
CA LYS A 123 -0.28 4.61 -3.26
C LYS A 123 -1.69 4.60 -2.63
N ASN A 124 -2.26 5.76 -2.30
CA ASN A 124 -3.58 5.92 -1.69
C ASN A 124 -4.65 6.42 -2.69
N LYS A 125 -4.36 6.33 -3.99
CA LYS A 125 -5.28 6.72 -5.07
C LYS A 125 -5.64 5.51 -5.93
N TYR A 126 -6.84 5.53 -6.48
CA TYR A 126 -7.44 4.49 -7.31
C TYR A 126 -7.65 5.07 -8.69
N VAL A 127 -7.10 4.39 -9.70
CA VAL A 127 -7.20 4.74 -11.11
C VAL A 127 -8.28 3.86 -11.70
N TYR A 128 -9.36 4.48 -12.18
CA TYR A 128 -10.50 3.76 -12.74
C TYR A 128 -11.05 4.52 -13.95
N PHE A 129 -11.67 3.79 -14.87
CA PHE A 129 -12.45 4.39 -15.94
C PHE A 129 -13.83 4.72 -15.41
N ASN A 130 -14.32 5.94 -15.59
CA ASN A 130 -15.68 6.33 -15.25
C ASN A 130 -16.71 5.76 -16.25
N ASP A 131 -17.97 6.15 -16.08
CA ASP A 131 -19.09 5.75 -16.95
C ASP A 131 -18.97 6.29 -18.39
N LYS A 132 -18.18 7.34 -18.59
CA LYS A 132 -17.85 7.94 -19.90
C LYS A 132 -16.59 7.36 -20.53
N GLY A 133 -15.97 6.34 -19.92
CA GLY A 133 -14.75 5.70 -20.43
C GLY A 133 -13.49 6.56 -20.31
N LYS A 134 -13.48 7.55 -19.42
CA LYS A 134 -12.30 8.38 -19.10
C LYS A 134 -11.71 8.01 -17.75
N ILE A 135 -10.40 8.14 -17.60
CA ILE A 135 -9.72 7.91 -16.33
C ILE A 135 -10.05 9.02 -15.35
N GLU A 136 -10.45 8.59 -14.16
CA GLU A 136 -10.50 9.41 -12.96
C GLU A 136 -9.62 8.81 -11.88
N ILE A 137 -8.98 9.67 -11.09
CA ILE A 137 -8.08 9.27 -10.01
C ILE A 137 -8.60 9.78 -8.67
N LEU A 138 -9.18 8.87 -7.89
CA LEU A 138 -9.82 9.19 -6.62
C LEU A 138 -9.04 8.64 -5.42
N ASN A 139 -9.14 9.28 -4.26
CA ASN A 139 -8.68 8.70 -2.99
C ASN A 139 -9.72 7.71 -2.43
N GLN A 140 -9.40 7.02 -1.33
CA GLN A 140 -10.29 6.04 -0.70
C GLN A 140 -11.66 6.63 -0.31
N ASN A 141 -11.69 7.84 0.26
CA ASN A 141 -12.91 8.50 0.73
C ASN A 141 -13.86 8.88 -0.40
N CYS A 142 -13.33 9.13 -1.59
CA CYS A 142 -14.11 9.45 -2.78
C CYS A 142 -14.51 8.20 -3.58
N ILE A 143 -13.56 7.29 -3.86
CA ILE A 143 -13.83 6.09 -4.68
C ILE A 143 -14.87 5.19 -4.03
N ILE A 144 -14.96 5.17 -2.70
CA ILE A 144 -15.92 4.33 -2.02
C ILE A 144 -17.37 4.75 -2.30
N LYS A 145 -17.59 6.05 -2.51
CA LYS A 145 -18.90 6.66 -2.79
C LYS A 145 -19.22 6.70 -4.29
N SER A 146 -18.28 6.35 -5.16
CA SER A 146 -18.48 6.39 -6.61
C SER A 146 -19.16 5.13 -7.13
N ASN A 147 -19.41 5.08 -8.44
CA ASN A 147 -19.95 3.89 -9.10
C ASN A 147 -18.87 2.84 -9.42
N ALA A 148 -17.63 3.06 -8.97
CA ALA A 148 -16.50 2.20 -9.27
C ALA A 148 -16.73 0.74 -8.87
N ILE A 149 -16.32 -0.20 -9.71
CA ILE A 149 -16.35 -1.64 -9.48
C ILE A 149 -14.93 -2.19 -9.41
N ASN A 150 -14.80 -3.51 -9.21
CA ASN A 150 -13.52 -4.17 -8.97
C ASN A 150 -12.81 -3.73 -7.68
N LEU A 151 -13.58 -3.22 -6.71
CA LEU A 151 -13.08 -2.91 -5.36
C LEU A 151 -13.23 -4.14 -4.45
N ILE A 152 -12.24 -4.33 -3.58
CA ILE A 152 -12.23 -5.34 -2.52
C ILE A 152 -12.05 -4.61 -1.20
N VAL A 153 -12.92 -4.87 -0.23
CA VAL A 153 -12.71 -4.41 1.14
C VAL A 153 -11.89 -5.46 1.87
N THR A 154 -10.72 -5.06 2.36
CA THR A 154 -9.88 -5.91 3.20
C THR A 154 -10.37 -5.87 4.64
N ILE A 155 -9.94 -6.85 5.44
CA ILE A 155 -10.40 -6.98 6.82
C ILE A 155 -10.02 -5.77 7.68
N ASP A 156 -8.91 -5.10 7.38
CA ASP A 156 -8.50 -3.85 8.03
C ASP A 156 -9.17 -2.60 7.45
N GLY A 157 -10.31 -2.75 6.75
CA GLY A 157 -11.10 -1.65 6.21
C GLY A 157 -10.43 -0.83 5.10
N LYS A 158 -9.33 -1.32 4.53
CA LYS A 158 -8.72 -0.71 3.35
C LYS A 158 -9.45 -1.16 2.09
N LEU A 159 -9.45 -0.29 1.09
CA LEU A 159 -9.88 -0.67 -0.24
C LEU A 159 -8.70 -1.17 -1.05
N ASP A 160 -8.86 -2.33 -1.67
CA ASP A 160 -7.99 -2.87 -2.69
C ASP A 160 -8.77 -3.15 -3.97
N TYR A 161 -8.12 -3.74 -4.97
CA TYR A 161 -8.76 -4.15 -6.22
C TYR A 161 -8.27 -5.54 -6.64
N SER A 162 -9.04 -6.22 -7.50
CA SER A 162 -8.65 -7.54 -8.01
C SER A 162 -7.91 -7.39 -9.33
N ASP A 163 -6.66 -7.86 -9.38
CA ASP A 163 -6.00 -8.16 -10.66
C ASP A 163 -6.75 -9.30 -11.39
N GLY A 164 -7.44 -10.19 -10.66
CA GLY A 164 -8.13 -11.39 -11.17
C GLY A 164 -9.22 -11.14 -12.21
N TYR A 165 -9.89 -9.98 -12.18
CA TYR A 165 -10.91 -9.65 -13.19
C TYR A 165 -10.33 -8.98 -14.44
N ILE A 166 -9.06 -8.53 -14.38
CA ILE A 166 -8.34 -7.92 -15.51
C ILE A 166 -8.01 -8.97 -16.58
N TYR A 167 -7.88 -10.24 -16.19
CA TYR A 167 -7.57 -11.37 -17.08
C TYR A 167 -8.64 -11.65 -18.14
N ASN A 168 -9.85 -11.12 -17.97
CA ASN A 168 -10.99 -11.41 -18.85
C ASN A 168 -11.16 -10.42 -20.01
N LEU A 169 -10.14 -9.61 -20.32
CA LEU A 169 -10.21 -8.54 -21.30
C LEU A 169 -9.52 -8.87 -22.62
N THR A 170 -9.26 -10.15 -22.87
CA THR A 170 -8.63 -10.63 -24.12
C THR A 170 -9.47 -10.30 -25.34
N HIS A 171 -10.81 -10.29 -25.22
CA HIS A 171 -11.73 -9.86 -26.29
C HIS A 171 -11.56 -8.39 -26.69
N MET A 172 -10.97 -7.55 -25.83
CA MET A 172 -10.65 -6.15 -26.13
C MET A 172 -9.26 -5.96 -26.77
N GLY A 173 -8.54 -7.05 -27.06
CA GLY A 173 -7.21 -7.04 -27.68
C GLY A 173 -6.04 -7.03 -26.69
N PHE A 174 -6.30 -7.12 -25.38
CA PHE A 174 -5.26 -7.17 -24.35
C PHE A 174 -4.87 -8.62 -24.04
N THR A 175 -3.95 -9.17 -24.82
CA THR A 175 -3.50 -10.57 -24.72
C THR A 175 -2.26 -10.76 -23.83
N ASN A 176 -1.43 -9.73 -23.65
CA ASN A 176 -0.20 -9.75 -22.87
C ASN A 176 -0.34 -8.94 -21.58
N LEU A 177 -0.38 -9.64 -20.45
CA LEU A 177 -0.59 -9.02 -19.14
C LEU A 177 0.55 -8.10 -18.71
N LEU A 178 1.79 -8.39 -19.11
CA LEU A 178 2.93 -7.53 -18.77
C LEU A 178 2.76 -6.16 -19.43
N PHE A 179 2.42 -6.15 -20.72
CA PHE A 179 2.22 -4.91 -21.47
C PHE A 179 1.02 -4.13 -20.95
N LEU A 180 -0.04 -4.83 -20.55
CA LEU A 180 -1.22 -4.22 -19.94
C LEU A 180 -0.88 -3.56 -18.58
N LYS A 181 -0.11 -4.24 -17.71
CA LYS A 181 0.35 -3.67 -16.45
C LYS A 181 1.25 -2.44 -16.67
N MET A 182 2.12 -2.49 -17.68
CA MET A 182 2.93 -1.34 -18.09
C MET A 182 2.06 -0.19 -18.60
N ALA A 183 1.05 -0.47 -19.41
CA ALA A 183 0.11 0.52 -19.93
C ALA A 183 -0.70 1.20 -18.80
N TYR A 184 -1.22 0.43 -17.84
CA TYR A 184 -1.88 0.99 -16.64
C TYR A 184 -0.95 1.90 -15.81
N SER A 185 0.36 1.69 -15.91
CA SER A 185 1.34 2.54 -15.25
C SER A 185 1.50 3.92 -15.86
N LYS A 186 1.13 4.07 -17.13
CA LYS A 186 1.19 5.34 -17.88
C LYS A 186 -0.09 6.16 -17.79
N LEU A 187 -1.24 5.55 -17.43
CA LEU A 187 -2.53 6.26 -17.39
C LEU A 187 -2.53 7.52 -16.52
N GLU A 188 -3.14 8.60 -16.99
CA GLU A 188 -3.29 9.88 -16.31
C GLU A 188 -4.77 10.31 -16.28
N GLU A 189 -5.07 11.36 -15.51
CA GLU A 189 -6.43 11.91 -15.41
C GLU A 189 -6.94 12.33 -16.79
N GLY A 190 -8.13 11.84 -17.18
CA GLY A 190 -8.76 12.16 -18.46
C GLY A 190 -8.44 11.21 -19.62
N ASP A 191 -7.45 10.32 -19.49
CA ASP A 191 -7.10 9.31 -20.52
C ASP A 191 -8.30 8.42 -20.87
N THR A 192 -8.37 7.95 -22.11
CA THR A 192 -9.43 7.06 -22.59
C THR A 192 -8.94 5.62 -22.81
N ILE A 193 -9.85 4.74 -23.22
CA ILE A 193 -9.52 3.36 -23.60
C ILE A 193 -8.58 3.32 -24.81
N GLU A 194 -8.69 4.30 -25.72
CA GLU A 194 -7.79 4.45 -26.87
C GLU A 194 -6.37 4.81 -26.44
N ASP A 195 -6.23 5.67 -25.42
CA ASP A 195 -4.92 5.96 -24.82
C ASP A 195 -4.33 4.71 -24.18
N LEU A 196 -5.14 3.92 -23.46
CA LEU A 196 -4.71 2.62 -22.93
C LEU A 196 -4.21 1.68 -24.04
N LYS A 197 -4.95 1.57 -25.15
CA LYS A 197 -4.53 0.76 -26.32
C LYS A 197 -3.21 1.26 -26.91
N ARG A 198 -3.03 2.59 -27.01
CA ARG A 198 -1.78 3.21 -27.48
C ARG A 198 -0.60 2.87 -26.56
N TYR A 199 -0.78 2.96 -25.24
CA TYR A 199 0.27 2.59 -24.28
C TYR A 199 0.58 1.10 -24.29
N TYR A 200 -0.44 0.26 -24.47
CA TYR A 200 -0.28 -1.19 -24.58
C TYR A 200 0.50 -1.60 -25.84
N ALA A 201 0.25 -0.94 -26.97
CA ALA A 201 0.96 -1.19 -28.23
C ALA A 201 2.41 -0.71 -28.21
N ASN A 202 2.76 0.22 -27.32
CA ASN A 202 4.09 0.82 -27.22
C ASN A 202 4.68 0.61 -25.81
N PRO A 203 4.98 -0.64 -25.41
CA PRO A 203 5.61 -0.92 -24.12
C PRO A 203 7.02 -0.35 -24.10
N GLU A 204 7.28 0.58 -23.19
CA GLU A 204 8.63 1.09 -22.94
C GLU A 204 9.30 0.20 -21.90
N PHE A 205 10.25 -0.61 -22.35
CA PHE A 205 11.13 -1.32 -21.43
C PHE A 205 12.17 -0.34 -20.92
N SER A 206 12.14 -0.05 -19.62
CA SER A 206 13.31 0.53 -18.99
C SER A 206 14.41 -0.52 -19.02
N SER A 207 15.35 -0.42 -19.95
CA SER A 207 16.60 -1.15 -19.82
C SER A 207 17.26 -0.63 -18.54
N LYS A 208 17.25 -1.45 -17.50
CA LYS A 208 18.21 -1.21 -16.42
C LYS A 208 19.57 -1.34 -17.08
N GLU A 209 20.40 -0.30 -16.95
CA GLU A 209 21.79 -0.44 -17.36
C GLU A 209 22.36 -1.72 -16.72
N PRO A 210 23.12 -2.51 -17.48
CA PRO A 210 23.76 -3.67 -16.92
C PRO A 210 24.56 -3.25 -15.69
N LEU A 211 24.41 -4.01 -14.61
CA LEU A 211 25.14 -3.75 -13.37
C LEU A 211 26.64 -3.76 -13.68
N ARG A 212 27.35 -2.75 -13.18
CA ARG A 212 28.81 -2.68 -13.30
C ARG A 212 29.43 -3.65 -12.30
N GLU A 213 30.69 -4.02 -12.50
CA GLU A 213 31.40 -4.94 -11.60
C GLU A 213 31.33 -4.50 -10.13
N ILE A 214 31.46 -3.18 -9.88
CA ILE A 214 31.35 -2.59 -8.54
C ILE A 214 29.98 -2.83 -7.88
N ASP A 215 28.91 -2.94 -8.67
CA ASP A 215 27.56 -3.21 -8.16
C ASP A 215 27.41 -4.67 -7.70
N TYR A 216 28.27 -5.57 -8.21
CA TYR A 216 28.39 -6.94 -7.69
C TYR A 216 29.29 -7.01 -6.45
N PHE A 217 30.30 -6.13 -6.35
CA PHE A 217 31.14 -6.02 -5.17
C PHE A 217 30.36 -5.47 -3.97
N VAL A 218 29.65 -4.35 -4.16
CA VAL A 218 28.78 -3.71 -3.15
C VAL A 218 27.35 -4.21 -3.32
N THR A 219 27.10 -5.40 -2.75
CA THR A 219 25.80 -6.09 -2.85
C THR A 219 24.62 -5.29 -2.29
N LYS A 220 24.87 -4.38 -1.33
CA LYS A 220 23.84 -3.53 -0.75
C LYS A 220 24.43 -2.29 -0.11
N VAL A 221 23.87 -1.13 -0.43
CA VAL A 221 24.09 0.11 0.33
C VAL A 221 22.99 0.25 1.39
N GLY A 222 23.40 0.27 2.66
CA GLY A 222 22.52 0.38 3.82
C GLY A 222 21.67 1.66 3.84
N LYS A 223 20.71 1.70 4.77
CA LYS A 223 19.98 2.94 5.04
C LYS A 223 20.87 3.83 5.92
N PRO A 224 20.92 5.15 5.69
CA PRO A 224 21.65 6.05 6.58
C PRO A 224 20.97 6.11 7.95
N ILE A 225 21.77 6.02 9.01
CA ILE A 225 21.35 6.06 10.40
C ILE A 225 21.87 7.37 11.00
N PHE A 226 20.96 8.21 11.48
CA PHE A 226 21.26 9.53 12.03
C PHE A 226 21.35 9.41 13.55
N ILE A 227 22.50 9.78 14.10
CA ILE A 227 22.78 9.69 15.54
C ILE A 227 22.98 11.08 16.10
N ARG A 228 22.38 11.32 17.27
CA ARG A 228 22.63 12.48 18.12
C ARG A 228 23.37 12.04 19.37
N LYS A 229 24.36 12.82 19.80
CA LYS A 229 24.99 12.63 21.10
C LYS A 229 24.01 12.97 22.22
N PRO A 230 24.15 12.38 23.41
CA PRO A 230 23.28 12.69 24.55
C PRO A 230 23.22 14.19 24.89
N GLU A 231 24.29 14.93 24.64
CA GLU A 231 24.38 16.36 24.93
C GLU A 231 23.65 17.25 23.90
N ASN A 232 23.26 16.70 22.73
CA ASN A 232 22.59 17.44 21.67
C ASN A 232 21.06 17.37 21.82
N ILE A 233 20.49 18.45 22.37
CA ILE A 233 19.06 18.57 22.65
C ILE A 233 18.20 18.99 21.43
N ASP A 234 18.82 19.38 20.32
CA ASP A 234 18.06 19.80 19.14
C ASP A 234 17.49 18.58 18.39
N ASN A 235 16.15 18.52 18.32
CA ASN A 235 15.41 17.45 17.64
C ASN A 235 15.50 17.50 16.12
N ASN A 236 15.95 18.63 15.57
CA ASN A 236 16.10 18.85 14.14
C ASN A 236 17.56 18.83 13.69
N SER A 237 18.47 18.25 14.48
CA SER A 237 19.89 18.11 14.14
C SER A 237 20.38 16.66 14.17
N PHE A 238 21.63 16.45 13.79
CA PHE A 238 22.35 15.18 13.95
C PHE A 238 23.84 15.49 14.16
N ASP A 239 24.54 14.58 14.85
CA ASP A 239 25.99 14.67 15.03
C ASP A 239 26.72 13.79 14.01
N TYR A 240 26.20 12.57 13.78
CA TYR A 240 26.80 11.58 12.91
C TYR A 240 25.77 10.91 12.00
N ILE A 241 26.20 10.55 10.80
CA ILE A 241 25.46 9.63 9.93
C ILE A 241 26.30 8.37 9.72
N TYR A 242 25.76 7.23 10.11
CA TYR A 242 26.32 5.92 9.78
C TYR A 242 25.68 5.36 8.52
N ILE A 243 26.50 4.78 7.65
CA ILE A 243 26.01 3.98 6.54
C ILE A 243 26.94 2.79 6.30
N ASP A 244 26.33 1.62 6.19
CA ASP A 244 27.02 0.35 5.99
C ASP A 244 26.89 -0.09 4.53
N LEU A 245 28.01 -0.42 3.88
CA LEU A 245 28.04 -1.03 2.56
C LEU A 245 28.36 -2.51 2.72
N ASN A 246 27.42 -3.38 2.35
CA ASN A 246 27.62 -4.83 2.39
C ASN A 246 28.40 -5.27 1.16
N LEU A 247 29.48 -6.01 1.42
CA LEU A 247 30.39 -6.51 0.40
C LEU A 247 30.04 -7.95 0.03
N ALA A 248 30.42 -8.35 -1.18
CA ALA A 248 30.29 -9.73 -1.66
C ALA A 248 30.93 -10.73 -0.69
N ILE A 249 30.39 -11.95 -0.65
CA ILE A 249 30.91 -13.02 0.21
C ILE A 249 32.29 -13.46 -0.28
N ASP A 250 32.37 -13.78 -1.57
CA ASP A 250 33.60 -14.11 -2.26
C ASP A 250 33.87 -13.03 -3.31
N TRP A 251 35.16 -12.78 -3.55
CA TRP A 251 35.59 -11.82 -4.58
C TRP A 251 36.86 -12.34 -5.26
N LYS A 252 37.08 -11.90 -6.50
CA LYS A 252 38.20 -12.36 -7.35
C LYS A 252 39.59 -12.04 -6.77
N CYS A 253 39.68 -11.08 -5.87
CA CYS A 253 40.91 -10.64 -5.21
C CYS A 253 40.63 -10.20 -3.77
N ASP A 254 41.67 -9.76 -3.07
CA ASP A 254 41.52 -9.19 -1.73
C ASP A 254 40.57 -7.98 -1.75
N LYS A 255 39.61 -7.97 -0.82
CA LYS A 255 38.54 -6.96 -0.81
C LYS A 255 39.04 -5.59 -0.41
N LEU A 256 40.06 -5.51 0.42
CA LEU A 256 40.64 -4.23 0.84
C LEU A 256 41.43 -3.61 -0.31
N GLU A 257 42.15 -4.43 -1.07
CA GLU A 257 42.83 -4.03 -2.31
C GLU A 257 41.84 -3.54 -3.36
N TYR A 258 40.81 -4.34 -3.67
CA TYR A 258 39.76 -3.95 -4.61
C TYR A 258 39.04 -2.65 -4.20
N TYR A 259 38.77 -2.48 -2.89
CA TYR A 259 38.21 -1.24 -2.38
C TYR A 259 39.16 -0.05 -2.60
N LYS A 260 40.46 -0.20 -2.38
CA LYS A 260 41.41 0.90 -2.58
C LYS A 260 41.45 1.36 -4.04
N GLU A 261 41.44 0.41 -4.98
CA GLU A 261 41.41 0.69 -6.42
C GLU A 261 40.11 1.39 -6.85
N ASN A 262 38.98 0.99 -6.29
CA ASN A 262 37.64 1.48 -6.65
C ASN A 262 37.08 2.49 -5.65
N ARG A 263 37.93 3.07 -4.80
CA ARG A 263 37.53 3.84 -3.62
C ARG A 263 36.56 4.96 -3.96
N LYS A 264 36.85 5.72 -5.02
CA LYS A 264 36.05 6.89 -5.41
C LYS A 264 34.61 6.48 -5.70
N ASP A 265 34.42 5.44 -6.50
CA ASP A 265 33.10 4.98 -6.89
C ASP A 265 32.33 4.39 -5.69
N ILE A 266 33.02 3.64 -4.82
CA ILE A 266 32.41 3.06 -3.60
C ILE A 266 32.00 4.19 -2.62
N ASP A 267 32.85 5.20 -2.44
CA ASP A 267 32.54 6.39 -1.64
C ASP A 267 31.32 7.13 -2.20
N GLU A 268 31.24 7.29 -3.52
CA GLU A 268 30.10 7.92 -4.19
C GLU A 268 28.80 7.15 -3.99
N MET A 269 28.83 5.83 -3.92
CA MET A 269 27.63 5.02 -3.62
C MET A 269 27.06 5.36 -2.23
N ALA A 270 27.91 5.56 -1.23
CA ALA A 270 27.49 5.97 0.11
C ALA A 270 26.90 7.40 0.10
N VAL A 271 27.59 8.35 -0.55
CA VAL A 271 27.18 9.75 -0.66
C VAL A 271 25.82 9.89 -1.37
N LYS A 272 25.68 9.28 -2.55
CA LYS A 272 24.42 9.28 -3.34
C LYS A 272 23.27 8.69 -2.55
N LYS A 273 23.52 7.68 -1.70
CA LYS A 273 22.48 7.07 -0.86
C LYS A 273 21.99 8.01 0.22
N ILE A 274 22.89 8.78 0.86
CA ILE A 274 22.53 9.78 1.85
C ILE A 274 21.75 10.92 1.19
N GLU A 275 22.28 11.48 0.10
CA GLU A 275 21.67 12.60 -0.64
C GLU A 275 20.23 12.31 -1.09
N ASN A 276 19.99 11.09 -1.59
CA ASN A 276 18.68 10.68 -2.05
C ASN A 276 17.73 10.25 -0.92
N SER A 277 18.20 10.14 0.32
CA SER A 277 17.37 9.70 1.44
C SER A 277 16.42 10.80 1.92
N GLN A 278 15.14 10.46 2.07
CA GLN A 278 14.15 11.40 2.63
C GLN A 278 14.51 11.83 4.06
N SER A 279 15.13 10.93 4.83
CA SER A 279 15.61 11.21 6.18
C SER A 279 16.73 12.25 6.23
N PHE A 280 17.54 12.40 5.17
CA PHE A 280 18.52 13.48 5.08
C PHE A 280 17.88 14.79 4.60
N LYS A 281 17.02 14.71 3.58
CA LYS A 281 16.34 15.88 2.98
C LYS A 281 15.58 16.72 4.00
N LYS A 282 15.04 16.12 5.07
CA LYS A 282 14.33 16.84 6.14
C LYS A 282 15.19 17.88 6.88
N TYR A 283 16.52 17.73 6.88
CA TYR A 283 17.42 18.66 7.57
C TYR A 283 17.74 19.91 6.73
N GLY A 284 17.38 19.93 5.44
CA GLY A 284 17.64 21.08 4.56
C GLY A 284 19.12 21.38 4.29
N ILE A 285 20.02 20.43 4.60
CA ILE A 285 21.47 20.60 4.45
C ILE A 285 21.92 20.00 3.10
N PRO A 286 22.68 20.73 2.28
CA PRO A 286 23.27 20.18 1.06
C PRO A 286 24.34 19.11 1.35
N ILE A 287 24.44 18.07 0.52
CA ILE A 287 25.34 16.92 0.76
C ILE A 287 26.82 17.32 0.86
N ASN A 288 27.23 18.39 0.18
CA ASN A 288 28.59 18.93 0.20
C ASN A 288 29.00 19.53 1.56
N PHE A 289 28.08 19.71 2.51
CA PHE A 289 28.39 20.10 3.89
C PHE A 289 28.81 18.89 4.75
N LEU A 290 28.67 17.67 4.25
CA LEU A 290 29.19 16.48 4.92
C LEU A 290 30.61 16.19 4.49
N LYS A 291 31.39 15.65 5.43
CA LYS A 291 32.68 15.00 5.18
C LYS A 291 32.63 13.57 5.70
N ILE A 292 33.37 12.67 5.05
CA ILE A 292 33.59 11.33 5.59
C ILE A 292 34.64 11.48 6.71
N SER A 293 34.23 11.30 7.96
CA SER A 293 35.12 11.41 9.11
C SER A 293 35.85 10.10 9.39
N ARG A 294 35.18 8.96 9.19
CA ARG A 294 35.75 7.64 9.43
C ARG A 294 35.25 6.63 8.41
N LYS A 295 36.15 5.70 8.07
CA LYS A 295 35.85 4.49 7.30
C LYS A 295 36.40 3.29 8.04
N THR A 296 35.63 2.22 8.15
CA THR A 296 36.07 1.02 8.87
C THR A 296 35.62 -0.23 8.14
N PHE A 297 36.58 -1.09 7.82
CA PHE A 297 36.33 -2.40 7.23
C PHE A 297 36.09 -3.42 8.34
N ILE A 298 34.88 -3.95 8.41
CA ILE A 298 34.45 -4.92 9.42
C ILE A 298 34.36 -6.29 8.74
N ASN A 299 35.47 -7.03 8.73
CA ASN A 299 35.60 -8.28 7.96
C ASN A 299 34.56 -9.33 8.36
N GLN A 300 34.33 -9.53 9.66
CA GLN A 300 33.37 -10.53 10.18
C GLN A 300 31.94 -10.31 9.68
N ARG A 301 31.54 -9.04 9.51
CA ARG A 301 30.21 -8.67 8.98
C ARG A 301 30.21 -8.48 7.47
N ARG A 302 31.40 -8.43 6.84
CA ARG A 302 31.61 -8.11 5.42
C ARG A 302 31.05 -6.73 5.07
N VAL A 303 31.32 -5.76 5.95
CA VAL A 303 30.77 -4.41 5.84
C VAL A 303 31.90 -3.40 5.76
N LEU A 304 31.77 -2.45 4.85
CA LEU A 304 32.51 -1.20 4.90
C LEU A 304 31.60 -0.13 5.51
N GLN A 305 31.91 0.26 6.74
CA GLN A 305 31.16 1.25 7.49
C GLN A 305 31.73 2.64 7.25
N TYR A 306 30.86 3.59 6.94
CA TYR A 306 31.16 5.00 6.81
C TYR A 306 30.51 5.79 7.94
N VAL A 307 31.26 6.77 8.45
CA VAL A 307 30.75 7.80 9.35
C VAL A 307 30.92 9.15 8.66
N PHE A 308 29.82 9.89 8.58
CA PHE A 308 29.79 11.26 8.07
C PHE A 308 29.51 12.23 9.21
N GLU A 309 30.18 13.38 9.12
CA GLU A 309 30.04 14.52 10.02
C GLU A 309 29.84 15.79 9.20
N LEU A 310 29.27 16.81 9.82
CA LEU A 310 29.27 18.16 9.24
C LEU A 310 30.71 18.68 9.14
N LYS A 311 31.00 19.39 8.06
CA LYS A 311 32.24 20.15 7.92
C LYS A 311 32.21 21.27 8.96
N VAL A 312 33.13 21.20 9.91
CA VAL A 312 33.41 22.34 10.79
C VAL A 312 34.03 23.43 9.92
N SER A 313 33.44 24.63 9.97
CA SER A 313 33.92 25.82 9.26
C SER A 313 35.26 26.27 9.79
#